data_AF-A0A0G0TLB5-F1
#
_entry.id   AF-A0A0G0TLB5-F1
#
_cell.length_a   1.000
_cell.length_b   1.000
_cell.length_c   1.000
_cell.angle_alpha   90.00
_cell.angle_beta   90.00
_cell.angle_gamma   90.00
#
_symmetry.space_group_name_H-M   'P 1'
#
loop_
_entity.id
_entity.type
_entity.pdbx_description
1 polymer ?
#
loop_
_entity_poly.entity_id
_entity_poly.type
_entity_poly.pdbx_seq_one_letter_code
_entity_poly.pdbx_strand_id
1 'polypeptide(L)'
;MENKNNNALVYARVGTGKQCGKSESIVGQIRSCSKQAEKDGYIVAEKISDSGSANNIRRLGLKKLIDSVRKNKIGMVYVRDHSRLSRNLGDYVSLLNLFAKHEVELRIVKKN
;
A
#
# COMPACT_ATOMS: atom_id res chain seq x y z
N MET A 1 24.68 -0.09 -13.78
CA MET A 1 23.90 -0.24 -12.54
C MET A 1 22.62 0.54 -12.77
N GLU A 2 21.50 -0.14 -12.93
CA GLU A 2 20.20 0.55 -13.13
C GLU A 2 19.86 1.38 -11.89
N ASN A 3 19.53 2.65 -12.12
CA ASN A 3 19.06 3.54 -11.06
C ASN A 3 17.70 3.05 -10.58
N LYS A 4 17.70 2.24 -9.52
CA LYS A 4 16.48 1.79 -8.87
C LYS A 4 15.68 2.99 -8.37
N ASN A 5 14.38 2.98 -8.62
CA ASN A 5 13.51 4.06 -8.17
C ASN A 5 13.33 4.01 -6.64
N ASN A 6 13.99 4.93 -5.92
CA ASN A 6 13.96 4.99 -4.46
C ASN A 6 12.70 5.64 -3.89
N ASN A 7 11.72 6.00 -4.72
CA ASN A 7 10.44 6.50 -4.25
C ASN A 7 9.56 5.35 -3.77
N ALA A 8 8.98 5.54 -2.60
CA ALA A 8 8.02 4.63 -2.00
C ALA A 8 6.62 5.24 -1.93
N LEU A 9 5.62 4.36 -1.99
CA LEU A 9 4.23 4.66 -1.72
C LEU A 9 3.76 3.91 -0.47
N VAL A 10 3.09 4.61 0.42
CA VAL A 10 2.43 4.00 1.57
C VAL A 10 0.94 3.89 1.30
N TYR A 11 0.38 2.68 1.42
CA TYR A 11 -1.05 2.45 1.27
C TYR A 11 -1.66 1.91 2.56
N ALA A 12 -2.61 2.67 3.11
CA ALA A 12 -3.33 2.35 4.33
C ALA A 12 -4.81 2.15 4.04
N ARG A 13 -5.46 1.25 4.78
CA ARG A 13 -6.91 1.01 4.57
C ARG A 13 -7.60 0.66 5.86
N VAL A 14 -8.80 1.19 6.08
CA VAL A 14 -9.72 0.76 7.14
C VAL A 14 -11.09 0.40 6.54
N GLY A 15 -11.74 -0.63 7.09
CA GLY A 15 -13.14 -0.91 6.79
C GLY A 15 -14.03 -0.34 7.89
N THR A 16 -15.27 0.02 7.58
CA THR A 16 -16.26 0.36 8.61
C THR A 16 -16.96 -0.92 9.06
N GLY A 17 -16.88 -1.21 10.34
CA GLY A 17 -17.58 -2.32 10.99
C GLY A 17 -17.19 -2.39 12.46
N LYS A 18 -17.88 -3.18 13.28
CA LYS A 18 -17.61 -3.37 14.72
C LYS A 18 -16.15 -3.75 15.05
N GLN A 19 -15.36 -4.17 14.06
CA GLN A 19 -13.93 -4.48 14.18
C GLN A 19 -12.99 -3.24 14.08
N CYS A 20 -13.52 -2.04 13.82
CA CYS A 20 -12.72 -0.81 13.70
C CYS A 20 -11.92 -0.52 14.98
N GLY A 21 -12.47 -0.87 16.15
CA GLY A 21 -11.78 -0.72 17.45
C GLY A 21 -10.55 -1.63 17.64
N LYS A 22 -10.37 -2.68 16.81
CA LYS A 22 -9.20 -3.58 16.86
C LYS A 22 -8.18 -3.32 15.75
N SER A 23 -8.58 -2.68 14.65
CA SER A 23 -7.68 -2.37 13.54
C SER A 23 -6.92 -1.07 13.79
N GLU A 24 -5.63 -1.04 13.43
CA GLU A 24 -4.82 0.17 13.48
C GLU A 24 -5.45 1.28 12.61
N SER A 25 -5.49 2.50 13.14
CA SER A 25 -6.01 3.67 12.43
C SER A 25 -5.18 3.95 11.17
N ILE A 26 -5.79 4.56 10.14
CA ILE A 26 -5.05 4.98 8.92
C ILE A 26 -3.75 5.73 9.29
N VAL A 27 -3.83 6.63 10.28
CA VAL A 27 -2.68 7.41 10.75
C VAL A 27 -1.58 6.53 11.32
N GLY A 28 -1.93 5.54 12.17
CA GLY A 28 -0.96 4.58 12.70
C GLY A 28 -0.31 3.74 11.60
N GLN A 29 -1.12 3.25 10.66
CA GLN A 29 -0.63 2.49 9.51
C GLN A 29 0.37 3.32 8.69
N ILE A 30 0.01 4.57 8.34
CA ILE A 30 0.88 5.47 7.58
C ILE A 30 2.17 5.74 8.34
N ARG A 31 2.10 6.02 9.65
CA ARG A 31 3.27 6.29 10.48
C ARG A 31 4.22 5.10 10.51
N SER A 32 3.71 3.91 10.79
CA SER A 32 4.50 2.68 10.87
C SER A 32 5.16 2.36 9.52
N CYS A 33 4.40 2.45 8.43
CA CYS A 33 4.92 2.22 7.09
C CYS A 33 5.95 3.27 6.67
N SER A 34 5.73 4.56 6.96
CA SER A 34 6.68 5.62 6.60
C SER A 34 7.99 5.46 7.37
N LYS A 35 7.93 5.14 8.67
CA LYS A 35 9.12 4.86 9.48
C LYS A 35 9.90 3.65 8.95
N GLN A 36 9.20 2.62 8.45
CA GLN A 36 9.87 1.47 7.85
C GLN A 36 10.51 1.86 6.50
N ALA A 37 9.82 2.62 5.66
CA ALA A 37 10.38 3.11 4.40
C ALA A 37 11.68 3.92 4.60
N GLU A 38 11.70 4.82 5.58
CA GLU A 38 12.89 5.58 5.95
C GLU A 38 14.05 4.67 6.39
N LYS A 39 13.78 3.66 7.23
CA LYS A 39 14.78 2.67 7.65
C LYS A 39 15.34 1.85 6.49
N ASP A 40 14.50 1.60 5.49
CA ASP A 40 14.85 0.84 4.31
C ASP A 40 15.53 1.69 3.22
N GLY A 41 15.74 3.00 3.47
CA GLY A 41 16.41 3.93 2.56
C GLY A 41 15.53 4.50 1.46
N TYR A 42 14.19 4.37 1.56
CA TYR A 42 13.24 4.88 0.58
C TYR A 42 12.66 6.24 0.97
N ILE A 43 12.35 7.06 -0.02
CA ILE A 43 11.67 8.35 0.15
C ILE A 43 10.17 8.14 -0.05
N VAL A 44 9.35 8.42 0.97
CA VAL A 44 7.88 8.31 0.84
C VAL A 44 7.34 9.45 -0.02
N ALA A 45 7.18 9.20 -1.32
CA ALA A 45 6.68 10.16 -2.30
C ALA A 45 5.16 10.33 -2.23
N GLU A 46 4.42 9.26 -1.90
CA GLU A 46 2.96 9.28 -1.85
C GLU A 46 2.43 8.50 -0.63
N LYS A 47 1.39 9.06 0.01
CA LYS A 47 0.64 8.43 1.10
C LYS A 47 -0.82 8.38 0.70
N ILE A 48 -1.33 7.16 0.49
CA ILE A 48 -2.67 6.94 -0.02
C ILE A 48 -3.46 6.14 1.02
N SER A 49 -4.73 6.47 1.17
CA SER A 49 -5.63 5.72 2.02
C SER A 49 -7.00 5.50 1.41
N ASP A 50 -7.62 4.39 1.79
CA ASP A 50 -9.03 4.12 1.55
C ASP A 50 -9.75 3.86 2.89
N SER A 51 -10.93 4.44 3.07
CA SER A 51 -11.88 4.12 4.14
C SER A 51 -13.17 3.63 3.48
N GLY A 52 -13.76 2.52 3.95
CA GLY A 52 -14.91 1.93 3.28
C GLY A 52 -16.07 1.57 4.19
N SER A 53 -17.24 2.20 3.99
CA SER A 53 -18.53 1.57 4.23
C SER A 53 -18.85 0.57 3.13
N ALA A 54 -19.63 -0.45 3.48
CA ALA A 54 -19.73 -1.72 2.78
C ALA A 54 -20.23 -1.66 1.33
N ASN A 55 -20.55 -0.48 0.77
CA ASN A 55 -20.87 -0.31 -0.64
C ASN A 55 -20.33 1.03 -1.16
N ASN A 56 -19.48 0.98 -2.19
CA ASN A 56 -19.22 2.07 -3.14
C ASN A 56 -18.32 3.28 -2.83
N ILE A 57 -17.56 3.36 -1.73
CA ILE A 57 -16.32 4.19 -1.78
C ILE A 57 -15.30 3.36 -2.55
N ARG A 58 -15.42 3.45 -3.88
CA ARG A 58 -14.56 2.83 -4.90
C ARG A 58 -13.14 2.94 -4.39
N ARG A 59 -12.36 1.85 -4.47
CA ARG A 59 -10.94 1.77 -4.10
C ARG A 59 -10.10 2.79 -4.91
N LEU A 60 -10.35 4.08 -4.73
CA LEU A 60 -9.75 5.20 -5.43
C LEU A 60 -8.29 5.28 -5.02
N GLY A 61 -8.00 4.97 -3.74
CA GLY A 61 -6.64 4.80 -3.28
C GLY A 61 -5.91 3.66 -3.99
N LEU A 62 -6.51 2.46 -4.07
CA LEU A 62 -5.90 1.36 -4.82
C LEU A 62 -5.71 1.68 -6.31
N LYS A 63 -6.67 2.38 -6.93
CA LYS A 63 -6.54 2.84 -8.33
C LYS A 63 -5.36 3.81 -8.50
N LYS A 64 -5.22 4.79 -7.61
CA LYS A 64 -4.08 5.71 -7.61
C LYS A 64 -2.75 4.97 -7.42
N LEU A 65 -2.71 3.98 -6.54
CA LEU A 65 -1.54 3.10 -6.38
C LEU A 65 -1.20 2.42 -7.70
N ILE A 66 -2.18 1.78 -8.36
CA ILE A 66 -1.99 1.11 -9.65
C ILE A 66 -1.47 2.10 -10.71
N ASP A 67 -1.99 3.33 -10.72
CA ASP A 67 -1.53 4.37 -11.65
C ASP A 67 -0.10 4.82 -11.37
N SER A 68 0.30 4.98 -10.10
CA SER A 68 1.67 5.33 -9.73
C SER A 68 2.67 4.23 -10.09
N VAL A 69 2.27 2.96 -9.97
CA VAL A 69 3.04 1.80 -10.48
C VAL A 69 3.18 1.86 -11.99
N ARG A 70 2.06 2.01 -12.72
CA ARG A 70 2.08 2.03 -14.20
C ARG A 70 2.86 3.19 -14.80
N LYS A 71 2.94 4.32 -14.09
CA LYS A 71 3.72 5.50 -14.48
C LYS A 71 5.18 5.44 -14.02
N ASN A 72 5.64 4.30 -13.47
CA ASN A 72 6.99 4.09 -12.93
C ASN A 72 7.43 5.18 -11.93
N LYS A 73 6.48 5.75 -11.16
CA LYS A 73 6.76 6.83 -10.22
C LYS A 73 7.40 6.35 -8.92
N ILE A 74 7.25 5.06 -8.62
CA ILE A 74 7.67 4.42 -7.37
C ILE A 74 8.39 3.10 -7.68
N GLY A 75 9.28 2.67 -6.79
CA GLY A 75 9.89 1.34 -6.80
C GLY A 75 9.52 0.47 -5.60
N MET A 76 8.76 1.00 -4.62
CA MET A 76 8.38 0.25 -3.43
C MET A 76 7.00 0.65 -2.92
N VAL A 77 6.21 -0.33 -2.50
CA VAL A 77 4.90 -0.16 -1.85
C VAL A 77 4.96 -0.71 -0.43
N TYR A 78 4.53 0.08 0.55
CA TYR A 78 4.42 -0.32 1.95
C TYR A 78 2.95 -0.43 2.37
N VAL A 79 2.60 -1.58 2.95
CA VAL A 79 1.29 -1.84 3.54
C VAL A 79 1.42 -2.53 4.89
N ARG A 80 0.35 -2.50 5.69
CA ARG A 80 0.34 -3.14 7.02
C ARG A 80 0.02 -4.63 6.98
N ASP A 81 -0.73 -5.07 5.99
CA ASP A 81 -1.06 -6.47 5.74
C ASP A 81 -1.55 -6.66 4.31
N HIS A 82 -1.59 -7.91 3.84
CA HIS A 82 -2.08 -8.27 2.50
C HIS A 82 -3.52 -7.80 2.26
N SER A 83 -4.36 -7.86 3.31
CA SER A 83 -5.76 -7.47 3.22
C SER A 83 -5.94 -6.01 2.85
N ARG A 84 -4.94 -5.14 3.08
CA ARG A 84 -4.98 -3.75 2.62
C ARG A 84 -5.11 -3.67 1.10
N LEU A 85 -4.33 -4.47 0.37
CA LEU A 85 -4.34 -4.53 -1.09
C LEU A 85 -5.56 -5.29 -1.63
N SER A 86 -5.79 -6.51 -1.14
CA SER A 86 -6.95 -7.31 -1.53
C SER A 86 -7.26 -8.41 -0.51
N ARG A 87 -8.54 -8.80 -0.44
CA ARG A 87 -9.00 -9.97 0.33
C ARG A 87 -9.21 -11.20 -0.54
N ASN A 88 -9.18 -11.05 -1.87
CA ASN A 88 -9.30 -12.14 -2.83
C ASN A 88 -7.91 -12.50 -3.34
N LEU A 89 -7.59 -13.80 -3.37
CA LEU A 89 -6.27 -14.29 -3.78
C LEU A 89 -5.95 -14.00 -5.25
N GLY A 90 -6.91 -14.17 -6.16
CA GLY A 90 -6.72 -13.88 -7.59
C GLY A 90 -6.44 -12.40 -7.85
N ASP A 91 -7.17 -11.51 -7.20
CA ASP A 91 -6.91 -10.06 -7.24
C ASP A 91 -5.52 -9.73 -6.68
N TYR A 92 -5.13 -10.39 -5.58
CA TYR A 92 -3.84 -10.16 -4.94
C TYR A 92 -2.68 -10.62 -5.83
N VAL A 93 -2.77 -11.81 -6.43
CA VAL A 93 -1.77 -12.32 -7.39
C VAL A 93 -1.68 -11.41 -8.62
N SER A 94 -2.81 -10.92 -9.13
CA SER A 94 -2.83 -9.97 -10.25
C SER A 94 -2.09 -8.66 -9.92
N LEU A 95 -2.24 -8.15 -8.69
CA LEU A 95 -1.49 -6.98 -8.21
C LEU A 95 0.01 -7.26 -8.08
N LEU A 96 0.40 -8.42 -7.55
CA LEU A 96 1.82 -8.80 -7.47
C LEU A 96 2.47 -8.92 -8.85
N ASN A 97 1.77 -9.52 -9.81
CA ASN A 97 2.24 -9.60 -11.20
C ASN A 97 2.41 -8.22 -11.82
N LEU A 98 1.47 -7.29 -11.55
CA LEU A 98 1.60 -5.90 -11.97
C LEU A 98 2.84 -5.24 -11.36
N PHE A 99 3.09 -5.42 -10.06
CA PHE A 99 4.25 -4.83 -9.40
C PHE A 99 5.55 -5.38 -9.97
N ALA A 100 5.66 -6.71 -10.11
CA ALA A 100 6.83 -7.37 -10.69
C ALA A 100 7.11 -6.88 -12.12
N LYS A 101 6.07 -6.74 -12.96
CA LYS A 101 6.20 -6.21 -14.34
C LYS A 101 6.79 -4.80 -14.38
N HIS A 102 6.59 -4.00 -13.34
CA HIS A 102 7.04 -2.62 -13.25
C HIS A 102 8.21 -2.44 -12.27
N GLU A 103 8.87 -3.55 -11.88
CA GLU A 103 10.00 -3.55 -10.93
C GLU A 103 9.69 -2.85 -9.60
N VAL A 104 8.42 -2.92 -9.18
CA VAL A 104 7.95 -2.42 -7.90
C VAL A 104 7.97 -3.54 -6.89
N GLU A 105 8.60 -3.31 -5.74
CA GLU A 105 8.58 -4.26 -4.63
C GLU A 105 7.42 -3.97 -3.66
N LEU A 106 7.00 -5.00 -2.92
CA LEU A 106 6.00 -4.90 -1.87
C LEU A 106 6.62 -5.26 -0.52
N ARG A 107 6.44 -4.38 0.47
CA ARG A 107 6.83 -4.61 1.85
C ARG A 107 5.64 -4.59 2.78
N ILE A 108 5.51 -5.65 3.58
CA ILE A 108 4.50 -5.75 4.63
C ILE A 108 5.15 -5.43 5.97
N VAL A 109 4.69 -4.35 6.58
CA VAL A 109 5.19 -3.89 7.87
C VAL A 109 4.34 -4.52 8.95
N LYS A 110 4.91 -5.46 9.70
CA LYS A 110 4.22 -6.12 10.82
C LYS A 110 4.03 -5.14 11.99
N LYS A 111 3.02 -5.40 12.83
CA LYS A 111 2.85 -4.71 14.11
C LYS A 111 3.80 -5.39 15.10
N ASN A 112 4.71 -4.61 15.69
CA ASN A 112 5.49 -5.03 16.85
C ASN A 112 4.60 -5.11 18.08
#